data_AF-A0A6P7H672-F1
#
_entry.id   AF-A0A6P7H672-F1
#
_cell.length_a   1.000
_cell.length_b   1.000
_cell.length_c   1.000
_cell.angle_alpha   90.00
_cell.angle_beta   90.00
_cell.angle_gamma   90.00
#
_symmetry.space_group_name_H-M   'P 1'
#
loop_
_entity.id
_entity.type
_entity.pdbx_description
1 polymer ?
#
loop_
_entity_poly.entity_id
_entity_poly.type
_entity_poly.pdbx_seq_one_letter_code
_entity_poly.pdbx_strand_id
1 'polypeptide(L)'
;EDFSRGKALQLGVDELQDDNLMLFIDVDMVFDRDSLQRIRRNTVQNKKVYFPIVYSLYNPQLLKESYNETIWMCPKNSSFDDYHGFWRQFGFGIVSIYKSDYIRLGGFDLKISGWGAEDVNLYDNVIKSDLKIVRSVDPGLIHIFHSEKCDDQLDTEQKIMCLGTKANTLGSLQTLQKLFLKYKDLFR
;
A
#
# COMPACT_ATOMS: atom_id res chain seq x y z
N GLU A 1 20.79 9.55 -10.97
CA GLU A 1 20.53 9.12 -9.59
C GLU A 1 19.70 7.85 -9.66
N ASP A 2 19.99 6.87 -8.83
CA ASP A 2 19.22 5.63 -8.78
C ASP A 2 17.92 5.85 -8.01
N PHE A 3 16.89 5.05 -8.32
CA PHE A 3 15.58 5.17 -7.68
C PHE A 3 15.66 4.92 -6.16
N SER A 4 14.99 5.77 -5.36
CA SER A 4 14.75 5.56 -3.94
C SER A 4 13.39 6.14 -3.55
N ARG A 5 12.46 5.27 -3.14
CA ARG A 5 11.11 5.70 -2.73
C ARG A 5 11.18 6.65 -1.52
N GLY A 6 11.94 6.29 -0.49
CA GLY A 6 12.09 7.10 0.71
C GLY A 6 12.59 8.52 0.44
N LYS A 7 13.62 8.67 -0.42
CA LYS A 7 14.14 9.99 -0.82
C LYS A 7 13.11 10.80 -1.60
N ALA A 8 12.44 10.18 -2.57
CA ALA A 8 11.41 10.86 -3.36
C ALA A 8 10.25 11.36 -2.50
N LEU A 9 9.80 10.56 -1.53
CA LEU A 9 8.77 10.97 -0.57
C LEU A 9 9.26 12.09 0.35
N GLN A 10 10.53 12.06 0.80
CA GLN A 10 11.11 13.10 1.66
C GLN A 10 11.09 14.47 0.99
N LEU A 11 11.35 14.55 -0.32
CA LEU A 11 11.25 15.83 -1.07
C LEU A 11 9.86 16.47 -0.92
N GLY A 12 8.79 15.67 -0.89
CA GLY A 12 7.44 16.17 -0.63
C GLY A 12 7.23 16.61 0.82
N VAL A 13 7.84 15.93 1.78
CA VAL A 13 7.79 16.29 3.21
C VAL A 13 8.47 17.64 3.47
N ASP A 14 9.58 17.90 2.80
CA ASP A 14 10.40 19.09 3.02
C ASP A 14 9.66 20.40 2.69
N GLU A 15 8.72 20.37 1.74
CA GLU A 15 7.89 21.50 1.32
C GLU A 15 6.75 21.86 2.31
N LEU A 16 6.49 21.03 3.31
CA LEU A 16 5.33 21.18 4.21
C LEU A 16 5.67 21.88 5.52
N GLN A 17 4.67 22.40 6.23
CA GLN A 17 4.81 22.93 7.59
C GLN A 17 4.54 21.85 8.64
N ASP A 18 5.06 22.01 9.85
CA ASP A 18 4.99 20.99 10.91
C ASP A 18 3.56 20.60 11.31
N ASP A 19 2.61 21.52 11.19
CA ASP A 19 1.19 21.30 11.48
C ASP A 19 0.40 20.77 10.28
N ASN A 20 1.05 20.50 9.15
CA ASN A 20 0.39 19.96 7.98
C ASN A 20 0.11 18.46 8.14
N LEU A 21 -1.09 18.05 7.73
CA LEU A 21 -1.48 16.65 7.60
C LEU A 21 -0.93 16.10 6.28
N MET A 22 -0.13 15.04 6.36
CA MET A 22 0.45 14.35 5.22
C MET A 22 -0.29 13.05 4.95
N LEU A 23 -0.41 12.69 3.68
CA LEU A 23 -0.85 11.37 3.22
C LEU A 23 0.20 10.83 2.26
N PHE A 24 0.92 9.80 2.68
CA PHE A 24 1.73 9.00 1.75
C PHE A 24 0.80 8.01 1.06
N ILE A 25 0.83 8.00 -0.28
CA ILE A 25 -0.06 7.18 -1.11
C ILE A 25 0.63 6.83 -2.43
N ASP A 26 0.34 5.65 -2.98
CA ASP A 26 0.87 5.23 -4.28
C ASP A 26 0.11 5.90 -5.44
N VAL A 27 0.75 5.99 -6.61
CA VAL A 27 0.25 6.76 -7.77
C VAL A 27 -0.92 6.08 -8.50
N ASP A 28 -1.11 4.79 -8.27
CA ASP A 28 -2.11 3.89 -8.84
C ASP A 28 -3.22 3.55 -7.85
N MET A 29 -3.47 4.49 -6.93
CA MET A 29 -4.57 4.45 -5.99
C MET A 29 -5.78 5.23 -6.49
N VAL A 30 -6.96 4.64 -6.36
CA VAL A 30 -8.24 5.34 -6.52
C VAL A 30 -8.82 5.62 -5.14
N PHE A 31 -9.29 6.85 -4.93
CA PHE A 31 -9.90 7.28 -3.68
C PHE A 31 -11.09 8.21 -3.90
N ASP A 32 -11.99 8.26 -2.92
CA ASP A 32 -13.14 9.15 -2.95
C ASP A 32 -13.08 10.24 -1.86
N ARG A 33 -14.08 11.13 -1.88
CA ARG A 33 -14.22 12.18 -0.86
C ARG A 33 -14.29 11.62 0.55
N ASP A 34 -14.93 10.46 0.75
CA ASP A 34 -15.11 9.90 2.09
C ASP A 34 -13.82 9.29 2.62
N SER A 35 -12.94 8.77 1.76
CA SER A 35 -11.57 8.38 2.14
C SER A 35 -10.80 9.57 2.70
N LEU A 36 -10.85 10.74 2.05
CA LEU A 36 -10.23 11.95 2.57
C LEU A 36 -10.82 12.40 3.91
N GLN A 37 -12.13 12.21 4.12
CA GLN A 37 -12.75 12.49 5.42
C GLN A 37 -12.31 11.51 6.50
N ARG A 38 -12.18 10.21 6.18
CA ARG A 38 -11.67 9.19 7.10
C ARG A 38 -10.21 9.47 7.47
N ILE A 39 -9.37 9.82 6.50
CA ILE A 39 -7.99 10.29 6.69
C ILE A 39 -7.94 11.42 7.72
N ARG A 40 -8.69 12.50 7.50
CA ARG A 40 -8.73 13.66 8.40
C ARG A 40 -9.27 13.33 9.79
N ARG A 41 -10.24 12.43 9.90
CA ARG A 41 -10.88 12.06 11.19
C ARG A 41 -10.00 11.12 12.02
N ASN A 42 -9.26 10.23 11.35
CA ASN A 42 -8.49 9.19 12.00
C ASN A 42 -7.08 9.63 12.37
N THR A 43 -6.52 10.63 11.69
CA THR A 43 -5.22 11.21 12.04
C THR A 43 -5.39 12.45 12.92
N VAL A 44 -4.71 12.48 14.07
CA VAL A 44 -4.76 13.60 15.02
C VAL A 44 -3.35 13.87 15.51
N GLN A 45 -2.89 15.11 15.32
CA GLN A 45 -1.55 15.55 15.68
C GLN A 45 -1.22 15.21 17.14
N ASN A 46 -0.03 14.69 17.38
CA ASN A 46 0.49 14.26 18.68
C ASN A 46 -0.33 13.15 19.35
N LYS A 47 -1.26 12.49 18.65
CA LYS A 47 -2.16 11.49 19.25
C LYS A 47 -2.39 10.24 18.43
N LYS A 48 -2.65 10.37 17.13
CA LYS A 48 -3.09 9.26 16.27
C LYS A 48 -2.48 9.33 14.88
N VAL A 49 -1.92 8.21 14.43
CA VAL A 49 -1.48 7.97 13.05
C VAL A 49 -2.44 6.98 12.39
N TYR A 50 -2.84 7.22 11.15
CA TYR A 50 -3.79 6.37 10.44
C TYR A 50 -3.12 5.58 9.33
N PHE A 51 -3.19 4.25 9.42
CA PHE A 51 -2.72 3.30 8.41
C PHE A 51 -3.94 2.60 7.80
N PRO A 52 -4.57 3.16 6.75
CA PRO A 52 -5.72 2.52 6.11
C PRO A 52 -5.36 1.15 5.53
N ILE A 53 -6.31 0.22 5.59
CA ILE A 53 -6.27 -1.04 4.84
C ILE A 53 -7.01 -0.80 3.52
N VAL A 54 -6.30 -0.99 2.41
CA VAL A 54 -6.80 -0.74 1.06
C VAL A 54 -7.28 -2.02 0.40
N TYR A 55 -8.19 -1.91 -0.57
CA TYR A 55 -8.59 -3.04 -1.41
C TYR A 55 -7.62 -3.18 -2.57
N SER A 56 -6.87 -4.27 -2.65
CA SER A 56 -5.93 -4.52 -3.72
C SER A 56 -6.54 -5.43 -4.78
N LEU A 57 -6.55 -4.97 -6.03
CA LEU A 57 -7.02 -5.78 -7.15
C LEU A 57 -6.00 -6.86 -7.52
N TYR A 58 -6.49 -8.02 -7.97
CA TYR A 58 -5.67 -9.10 -8.50
C TYR A 58 -5.27 -8.86 -9.96
N ASN A 59 -4.37 -9.69 -10.49
CA ASN A 59 -3.96 -9.63 -11.89
C ASN A 59 -5.16 -9.86 -12.84
N PRO A 60 -5.58 -8.84 -13.62
CA PRO A 60 -6.75 -8.95 -14.50
C PRO A 60 -6.53 -9.97 -15.63
N GLN A 61 -5.28 -10.21 -16.04
CA GLN A 61 -4.96 -11.19 -17.08
C GLN A 61 -5.25 -12.63 -16.62
N LEU A 62 -5.06 -12.92 -15.32
CA LEU A 62 -5.38 -14.23 -14.75
C LEU A 62 -6.88 -14.42 -14.54
N LEU A 63 -7.61 -13.33 -14.31
CA LEU A 63 -9.08 -13.32 -14.27
C LEU A 63 -9.70 -13.36 -15.68
N LYS A 64 -8.92 -13.04 -16.73
CA LYS A 64 -9.40 -12.80 -18.11
C LYS A 64 -10.40 -11.66 -18.19
N GLU A 65 -10.19 -10.66 -17.35
CA GLU A 65 -11.01 -9.46 -17.25
C GLU A 65 -10.18 -8.22 -17.57
N SER A 66 -10.87 -7.09 -17.70
CA SER A 66 -10.25 -5.77 -17.73
C SER A 66 -10.87 -4.96 -16.60
N TYR A 67 -10.04 -4.30 -15.80
CA TYR A 67 -10.54 -3.31 -14.85
C TYR A 67 -10.93 -2.06 -15.64
N ASN A 68 -12.24 -1.91 -15.86
CA ASN A 68 -12.84 -0.84 -16.65
C ASN A 68 -12.70 0.53 -15.96
N GLU A 69 -12.90 1.60 -16.74
CA GLU A 69 -12.95 3.01 -16.30
C GLU A 69 -13.88 3.24 -15.09
N THR A 70 -14.92 2.43 -14.91
CA THR A 70 -15.86 2.55 -13.79
C THR A 70 -15.21 2.43 -12.41
N ILE A 71 -14.18 1.58 -12.25
CA ILE A 71 -13.43 1.47 -10.98
C ILE A 71 -12.68 2.79 -10.71
N TRP A 72 -12.12 3.40 -11.76
CA TRP A 72 -11.42 4.67 -11.69
C TRP A 72 -12.34 5.85 -11.39
N MET A 73 -13.60 5.79 -11.83
CA MET A 73 -14.57 6.87 -11.68
C MET A 73 -15.32 6.83 -10.34
N CYS A 74 -15.63 5.65 -9.80
CA CYS A 74 -16.44 5.51 -8.59
C CYS A 74 -16.07 4.25 -7.76
N PRO A 75 -15.10 4.35 -6.83
CA PRO A 75 -14.76 3.27 -5.90
C PRO A 75 -15.96 2.69 -5.14
N LYS A 76 -16.94 3.54 -4.79
CA LYS A 76 -18.14 3.14 -4.03
C LYS A 76 -19.04 2.13 -4.73
N ASN A 77 -18.99 2.09 -6.07
CA ASN A 77 -19.80 1.17 -6.86
C ASN A 77 -19.04 -0.12 -7.22
N SER A 78 -17.78 -0.23 -6.80
CA SER A 78 -16.99 -1.44 -6.96
C SER A 78 -17.55 -2.54 -6.06
N SER A 79 -17.81 -3.72 -6.63
CA SER A 79 -18.12 -4.92 -5.84
C SER A 79 -16.83 -5.39 -5.16
N PHE A 80 -16.70 -5.11 -3.86
CA PHE A 80 -15.65 -5.70 -3.04
C PHE A 80 -15.99 -7.16 -2.77
N ASP A 81 -15.27 -8.07 -3.41
CA ASP A 81 -15.40 -9.51 -3.20
C ASP A 81 -14.04 -10.21 -3.14
N ASP A 82 -14.02 -11.49 -2.78
CA ASP A 82 -12.78 -12.25 -2.69
C ASP A 82 -12.33 -12.80 -4.06
N TYR A 83 -13.03 -12.48 -5.15
CA TYR A 83 -12.72 -12.95 -6.49
C TYR A 83 -11.82 -11.99 -7.26
N HIS A 84 -12.11 -10.68 -7.19
CA HIS A 84 -11.40 -9.63 -7.92
C HIS A 84 -10.23 -9.02 -7.14
N GLY A 85 -10.21 -9.15 -5.81
CA GLY A 85 -9.19 -8.55 -4.98
C GLY A 85 -9.25 -8.99 -3.53
N PHE A 86 -8.55 -8.26 -2.67
CA PHE A 86 -8.50 -8.54 -1.24
C PHE A 86 -8.16 -7.30 -0.42
N TRP A 87 -8.60 -7.27 0.83
CA TRP A 87 -8.16 -6.26 1.80
C TRP A 87 -6.72 -6.52 2.22
N ARG A 88 -5.81 -5.63 1.83
CA ARG A 88 -4.37 -5.81 2.00
C ARG A 88 -3.96 -5.59 3.47
N GLN A 89 -3.90 -6.67 4.24
CA GLN A 89 -3.56 -6.64 5.68
C GLN A 89 -2.09 -6.31 5.93
N PHE A 90 -1.22 -6.52 4.94
CA PHE A 90 0.21 -6.21 4.96
C PHE A 90 0.51 -4.90 4.20
N GLY A 91 1.72 -4.37 4.38
CA GLY A 91 2.12 -3.09 3.79
C GLY A 91 1.65 -1.89 4.62
N PHE A 92 2.54 -0.90 4.74
CA PHE A 92 2.36 0.29 5.57
C PHE A 92 2.64 1.58 4.80
N GLY A 93 2.91 1.47 3.49
CA GLY A 93 3.23 2.59 2.61
C GLY A 93 2.10 3.60 2.43
N ILE A 94 0.84 3.22 2.72
CA ILE A 94 -0.29 4.14 2.76
C ILE A 94 -0.53 4.54 4.21
N VAL A 95 -0.19 5.78 4.54
CA VAL A 95 -0.27 6.30 5.91
C VAL A 95 -0.55 7.79 5.92
N SER A 96 -1.43 8.19 6.84
CA SER A 96 -1.75 9.57 7.13
C SER A 96 -1.22 9.99 8.49
N ILE A 97 -0.35 11.00 8.50
CA ILE A 97 0.44 11.45 9.65
C ILE A 97 0.70 12.95 9.58
N TYR A 98 0.76 13.65 10.72
CA TYR A 98 1.20 15.04 10.74
C TYR A 98 2.72 15.15 10.59
N LYS A 99 3.22 16.19 9.89
CA LYS A 99 4.67 16.40 9.71
C LYS A 99 5.43 16.44 11.04
N SER A 100 4.91 17.11 12.07
CA SER A 100 5.50 17.12 13.40
C SER A 100 5.66 15.73 14.01
N ASP A 101 4.66 14.85 13.83
CA ASP A 101 4.69 13.48 14.34
C ASP A 101 5.67 12.62 13.53
N TYR A 102 5.70 12.79 12.20
CA TYR A 102 6.68 12.14 11.33
C TYR A 102 8.13 12.46 11.73
N ILE A 103 8.44 13.74 11.95
CA ILE A 103 9.77 14.19 12.41
C ILE A 103 10.09 13.60 13.79
N ARG A 104 9.13 13.62 14.72
CA ARG A 104 9.29 13.06 16.07
C ARG A 104 9.63 11.57 16.05
N LEU A 105 9.14 10.84 15.05
CA LEU A 105 9.41 9.42 14.83
C LEU A 105 10.74 9.15 14.11
N GLY A 106 11.51 10.19 13.76
CA GLY A 106 12.78 10.09 13.05
C GLY A 106 12.67 10.05 11.53
N GLY A 107 11.45 10.14 10.97
CA GLY A 107 11.22 10.11 9.53
C GLY A 107 11.55 8.78 8.85
N PHE A 108 11.72 8.81 7.52
CA PHE A 108 12.16 7.66 6.74
C PHE A 108 13.68 7.47 6.85
N ASP A 109 14.14 6.22 6.81
CA ASP A 109 15.57 5.95 6.63
C ASP A 109 15.99 6.17 5.18
N LEU A 110 16.58 7.34 4.91
CA LEU A 110 17.00 7.76 3.57
C LEU A 110 18.24 7.01 3.05
N LYS A 111 18.84 6.13 3.87
CA LYS A 111 19.93 5.24 3.43
C LYS A 111 19.39 4.07 2.62
N ILE A 112 18.09 3.79 2.69
CA ILE A 112 17.43 2.78 1.88
C ILE A 112 17.42 3.22 0.41
N SER A 113 18.10 2.44 -0.42
CA SER A 113 18.05 2.52 -1.87
C SER A 113 16.91 1.65 -2.42
N GLY A 114 16.31 2.04 -3.54
CA GLY A 114 15.26 1.25 -4.18
C GLY A 114 13.90 1.35 -3.49
N TRP A 115 13.25 0.21 -3.30
CA TRP A 115 11.91 0.06 -2.74
C TRP A 115 11.90 -0.96 -1.59
N GLY A 116 11.18 -0.63 -0.52
CA GLY A 116 10.85 -1.55 0.57
C GLY A 116 11.60 -1.26 1.86
N ALA A 117 10.95 -1.63 2.97
CA ALA A 117 11.37 -1.45 4.37
C ALA A 117 11.16 -0.04 4.95
N GLU A 118 11.13 1.04 4.16
CA GLU A 118 10.99 2.39 4.71
C GLU A 118 9.65 2.60 5.43
N ASP A 119 8.58 1.98 4.93
CA ASP A 119 7.25 2.03 5.49
C ASP A 119 7.09 1.14 6.73
N VAL A 120 7.71 -0.05 6.71
CA VAL A 120 7.80 -0.96 7.85
C VAL A 120 8.55 -0.30 9.01
N ASN A 121 9.70 0.32 8.72
CA ASN A 121 10.50 1.02 9.72
C ASN A 121 9.72 2.18 10.35
N LEU A 122 9.00 2.96 9.55
CA LEU A 122 8.13 4.03 10.07
C LEU A 122 7.03 3.45 10.96
N TYR A 123 6.35 2.38 10.54
CA TYR A 123 5.30 1.72 11.32
C TYR A 123 5.84 1.20 12.67
N ASP A 124 7.02 0.57 12.68
CA ASP A 124 7.70 0.11 13.88
C ASP A 124 8.06 1.26 14.84
N ASN A 125 8.46 2.42 14.30
CA ASN A 125 8.71 3.60 15.12
C ASN A 125 7.42 4.13 15.76
N VAL A 126 6.28 4.07 15.06
CA VAL A 126 4.97 4.42 15.66
C VAL A 126 4.64 3.45 16.80
N ILE A 127 4.84 2.13 16.63
CA ILE A 127 4.62 1.13 17.68
C ILE A 127 5.43 1.44 18.94
N LYS A 128 6.68 1.86 18.76
CA LYS A 128 7.61 2.17 19.87
C LYS A 128 7.33 3.54 20.52
N SER A 129 6.44 4.34 19.94
CA SER A 129 6.10 5.68 20.42
C SER A 129 4.86 5.69 21.33
N ASP A 130 4.46 6.88 21.76
CA ASP A 130 3.22 7.16 22.49
C ASP A 130 2.02 7.44 21.58
N LEU A 131 2.21 7.45 20.25
CA LEU A 131 1.14 7.67 19.27
C LEU A 131 0.27 6.43 19.12
N LYS A 132 -1.04 6.63 19.03
CA LYS A 132 -1.99 5.52 18.77
C LYS A 132 -2.04 5.21 17.28
N ILE A 133 -1.93 3.93 16.95
CA ILE A 133 -2.16 3.42 15.60
C ILE A 133 -3.66 3.23 15.41
N VAL A 134 -4.20 3.86 14.36
CA VAL A 134 -5.52 3.53 13.82
C VAL A 134 -5.27 2.74 12.54
N ARG A 135 -5.69 1.47 12.50
CA ARG A 135 -5.60 0.61 11.30
C ARG A 135 -6.97 0.01 11.03
N SER A 136 -7.58 0.39 9.92
CA SER A 136 -8.93 -0.07 9.55
C SER A 136 -9.10 -0.07 8.04
N VAL A 137 -10.00 -0.93 7.56
CA VAL A 137 -10.46 -0.92 6.16
C VAL A 137 -10.97 0.48 5.79
N ASP A 138 -10.50 0.99 4.66
CA ASP A 138 -11.05 2.17 4.00
C ASP A 138 -11.72 1.74 2.68
N PRO A 139 -13.05 1.65 2.65
CA PRO A 139 -13.78 1.18 1.46
C PRO A 139 -13.62 2.06 0.23
N GLY A 140 -13.15 3.30 0.39
CA GLY A 140 -12.93 4.18 -0.75
C GLY A 140 -11.53 4.06 -1.33
N LEU A 141 -10.60 3.34 -0.70
CA LEU A 141 -9.22 3.18 -1.17
C LEU A 141 -9.03 1.87 -1.92
N ILE A 142 -8.77 1.97 -3.22
CA ILE A 142 -8.52 0.83 -4.11
C ILE A 142 -7.13 0.98 -4.73
N HIS A 143 -6.29 -0.04 -4.56
CA HIS A 143 -5.01 -0.16 -5.24
C HIS A 143 -5.23 -0.91 -6.55
N ILE A 144 -4.97 -0.22 -7.66
CA ILE A 144 -5.11 -0.82 -8.98
C ILE A 144 -3.94 -1.77 -9.21
N PHE A 145 -4.23 -2.93 -9.79
CA PHE A 145 -3.20 -3.89 -10.10
C PHE A 145 -2.19 -3.32 -11.11
N HIS A 146 -0.91 -3.42 -10.77
CA HIS A 146 0.20 -3.33 -11.72
C HIS A 146 1.12 -4.52 -11.49
N SER A 147 1.85 -4.93 -12.53
CA SER A 147 2.85 -5.99 -12.35
C SER A 147 4.03 -5.46 -11.54
N GLU A 148 4.35 -6.15 -10.46
CA GLU A 148 5.55 -5.87 -9.67
C GLU A 148 6.79 -6.44 -10.38
N LYS A 149 7.81 -5.59 -10.52
CA LYS A 149 9.13 -5.96 -11.02
C LYS A 149 10.09 -5.98 -9.83
N CYS A 150 10.44 -7.18 -9.39
CA CYS A 150 11.43 -7.36 -8.32
C CYS A 150 12.82 -7.25 -8.94
N ASP A 151 13.54 -6.18 -8.60
CA ASP A 151 14.92 -5.99 -9.04
C ASP A 151 15.81 -7.08 -8.41
N ASP A 152 16.72 -7.62 -9.21
CA ASP A 152 17.65 -8.65 -8.77
C ASP A 152 18.74 -8.11 -7.83
N GLN A 153 18.95 -6.79 -7.81
CA GLN A 153 19.88 -6.10 -6.92
C GLN A 153 19.28 -5.76 -5.56
N LEU A 154 18.00 -6.07 -5.31
CA LEU A 154 17.39 -5.93 -3.99
C LEU A 154 18.12 -6.82 -2.98
N ASP A 155 18.23 -6.35 -1.74
CA ASP A 155 18.66 -7.21 -0.65
C ASP A 155 17.65 -8.37 -0.44
N THR A 156 18.08 -9.38 0.31
CA THR A 156 17.28 -10.60 0.52
C THR A 156 15.90 -10.30 1.12
N GLU A 157 15.80 -9.35 2.05
CA GLU A 157 14.55 -9.03 2.73
C GLU A 157 13.61 -8.27 1.78
N GLN A 158 14.12 -7.24 1.10
CA GLN A 158 13.39 -6.52 0.05
C GLN A 158 12.91 -7.45 -1.07
N LYS A 159 13.74 -8.41 -1.49
CA LYS A 159 13.38 -9.39 -2.51
C LYS A 159 12.25 -10.31 -2.04
N ILE A 160 12.29 -10.78 -0.79
CA ILE A 160 11.20 -11.59 -0.20
C ILE A 160 9.91 -10.77 -0.13
N MET A 161 9.97 -9.51 0.31
CA MET A 161 8.79 -8.63 0.35
C MET A 161 8.19 -8.39 -1.03
N CYS A 162 9.03 -8.16 -2.04
CA CYS A 162 8.57 -7.96 -3.41
C CYS A 162 7.91 -9.23 -3.99
N LEU A 163 8.57 -10.38 -3.85
CA LEU A 163 8.03 -11.66 -4.32
C LEU A 163 6.74 -12.03 -3.58
N GLY A 164 6.66 -11.75 -2.29
CA GLY A 164 5.45 -11.92 -1.49
C GLY A 164 4.31 -11.05 -2.00
N THR A 165 4.57 -9.78 -2.30
CA THR A 165 3.57 -8.87 -2.89
C THR A 165 3.06 -9.41 -4.21
N LYS A 166 3.99 -9.76 -5.12
CA LYS A 166 3.67 -10.32 -6.43
C LYS A 166 2.85 -11.60 -6.35
N ALA A 167 3.16 -12.49 -5.41
CA ALA A 167 2.43 -13.74 -5.21
C ALA A 167 0.99 -13.48 -4.72
N ASN A 168 0.82 -12.55 -3.78
CA ASN A 168 -0.49 -12.19 -3.24
C ASN A 168 -1.38 -11.49 -4.28
N THR A 169 -0.81 -10.82 -5.29
CA THR A 169 -1.59 -10.12 -6.33
C THR A 169 -1.93 -10.99 -7.53
N LEU A 170 -1.52 -12.27 -7.58
CA LEU A 170 -1.80 -13.16 -8.71
C LEU A 170 -3.30 -13.42 -8.91
N GLY A 171 -4.03 -13.71 -7.83
CA GLY A 171 -5.44 -14.10 -7.93
C GLY A 171 -5.98 -14.67 -6.63
N SER A 172 -7.31 -14.78 -6.57
CA SER A 172 -8.00 -15.44 -5.46
C SER A 172 -7.59 -16.91 -5.34
N LEU A 173 -7.77 -17.49 -4.15
CA LEU A 173 -7.52 -18.91 -3.92
C LEU A 173 -8.27 -19.79 -4.94
N GLN A 174 -9.51 -19.43 -5.26
CA GLN A 174 -10.33 -20.14 -6.23
C GLN A 174 -9.72 -20.07 -7.65
N THR A 175 -9.27 -18.89 -8.08
CA THR A 175 -8.62 -18.70 -9.39
C THR A 175 -7.32 -19.49 -9.48
N LEU A 176 -6.48 -19.42 -8.44
CA LEU A 176 -5.21 -20.14 -8.39
C LEU A 176 -5.40 -21.66 -8.35
N GLN A 177 -6.41 -22.15 -7.61
CA GLN A 177 -6.76 -23.57 -7.59
C GLN A 177 -7.17 -24.07 -8.98
N LYS A 178 -8.03 -23.33 -9.69
CA LYS A 178 -8.43 -23.67 -11.06
C LYS A 178 -7.23 -23.70 -12.01
N LEU A 179 -6.32 -22.74 -11.88
CA LEU A 179 -5.10 -22.67 -12.68
C LEU A 179 -4.19 -23.87 -12.40
N PHE A 180 -3.95 -24.19 -11.13
CA PHE A 180 -3.15 -25.34 -10.72
C PHE A 180 -3.72 -26.65 -11.25
N LEU A 181 -5.03 -26.89 -11.07
CA LEU A 181 -5.67 -28.11 -11.56
C LEU A 181 -5.59 -28.26 -13.09
N LYS A 182 -5.68 -27.13 -13.82
CA LYS A 182 -5.56 -27.10 -15.29
C LYS A 182 -4.15 -27.45 -15.77
N TYR A 183 -3.12 -27.02 -15.04
CA TYR A 183 -1.72 -27.17 -15.44
C TYR A 183 -0.93 -28.15 -14.56
N LYS A 184 -1.62 -29.00 -13.78
CA LYS A 184 -1.02 -29.90 -12.77
C LYS A 184 0.11 -30.78 -13.31
N ASP A 185 0.05 -31.15 -14.58
CA ASP A 185 1.02 -32.03 -15.22
C ASP A 185 2.35 -31.33 -15.54
N LEU A 186 2.39 -29.99 -15.52
CA LEU A 186 3.62 -29.20 -15.64
C LEU A 186 4.41 -29.10 -14.33
N PHE A 187 3.80 -29.48 -13.20
CA PHE A 187 4.39 -29.42 -11.86
C PHE A 187 4.79 -30.80 -11.32
N ARG A 188 4.75 -31.83 -12.17
CA ARG A 188 5.23 -33.19 -11.88
C ARG A 188 6.56 -33.41 -12.58
#